data_AF-A0A7S1S5L0-F1
#
_entry.id   AF-A0A7S1S5L0-F1
#
_cell.length_a   1.000
_cell.length_b   1.000
_cell.length_c   1.000
_cell.angle_alpha   90.00
_cell.angle_beta   90.00
_cell.angle_gamma   90.00
#
_symmetry.space_group_name_H-M   'P 1'
#
loop_
_entity.id
_entity.type
_entity.pdbx_description
1 polymer ?
#
loop_
_entity_poly.entity_id
_entity_poly.type
_entity_poly.pdbx_seq_one_letter_code
_entity_poly.pdbx_strand_id
1 'polypeptide(L)'
;RALRLEAAPRSYRADFTINYRALFPNEARNYRVDVLEASVEQYAVIWVNGEKFEFSAEAMRRARAMQRAWSELCMLLERWSQAAEQPRLSAQPTRSELRNALVTLDFMWASFEHK
;
A
#
# COMPACT_ATOMS: atom_id res chain seq x y z
N ARG A 1 17.06 10.76 -0.01
CA ARG A 1 16.06 9.96 0.76
C ARG A 1 16.44 9.96 2.25
N ALA A 2 15.62 10.56 3.12
CA ALA A 2 15.95 10.81 4.54
C ALA A 2 16.01 9.56 5.45
N LEU A 3 15.29 8.49 5.10
CA LEU A 3 15.25 7.26 5.90
C LEU A 3 16.00 6.06 5.26
N ARG A 4 16.45 6.17 4.00
CA ARG A 4 17.16 5.07 3.28
C ARG A 4 16.51 3.70 3.48
N LEU A 5 15.19 3.62 3.32
CA LEU A 5 14.44 2.37 3.42
C LEU A 5 14.60 1.56 2.14
N GLU A 6 14.84 0.27 2.29
CA GLU A 6 14.72 -0.71 1.21
C GLU A 6 13.30 -0.68 0.65
N ALA A 7 13.19 -0.90 -0.65
CA ALA A 7 11.92 -0.96 -1.34
C ALA A 7 11.59 -2.41 -1.69
N ALA A 8 10.33 -2.80 -1.58
CA ALA A 8 9.84 -4.06 -2.08
C ALA A 8 10.08 -4.16 -3.60
N PRO A 9 10.50 -5.34 -4.10
CA PRO A 9 10.81 -5.54 -5.51
C PRO A 9 9.56 -5.37 -6.38
N ARG A 10 9.74 -4.79 -7.57
CA ARG A 10 8.67 -4.44 -8.52
C ARG A 10 8.94 -4.93 -9.94
N SER A 11 9.84 -5.89 -10.09
CA SER A 11 10.16 -6.51 -11.39
C SER A 11 8.93 -7.16 -12.05
N TYR A 12 7.94 -7.59 -11.26
CA TYR A 12 6.66 -8.11 -11.77
C TYR A 12 5.90 -7.11 -12.66
N ARG A 13 6.19 -5.81 -12.56
CA ARG A 13 5.57 -4.80 -13.42
C ARG A 13 5.94 -4.99 -14.88
N ALA A 14 7.05 -5.68 -15.18
CA ALA A 14 7.43 -6.03 -16.54
C ALA A 14 6.39 -6.91 -17.25
N ASP A 15 5.62 -7.69 -16.48
CA ASP A 15 4.61 -8.63 -16.97
C ASP A 15 3.24 -7.98 -17.17
N PHE A 16 3.07 -6.71 -16.78
CA PHE A 16 1.84 -5.97 -17.00
C PHE A 16 1.59 -5.66 -18.48
N THR A 17 0.32 -5.45 -18.83
CA THR A 17 -0.06 -5.00 -20.18
C THR A 17 0.62 -3.68 -20.53
N ILE A 18 0.84 -3.40 -21.82
CA ILE A 18 1.54 -2.19 -22.30
C ILE A 18 0.91 -0.93 -21.71
N ASN A 19 -0.42 -0.85 -21.69
CA ASN A 19 -1.16 0.29 -21.15
C ASN A 19 -0.91 0.49 -19.65
N TYR A 20 -0.85 -0.61 -18.89
CA TYR A 20 -0.64 -0.53 -17.45
C TYR A 20 0.82 -0.25 -17.09
N ARG A 21 1.79 -0.76 -17.88
CA ARG A 21 3.21 -0.41 -17.75
C ARG A 21 3.49 1.07 -17.97
N ALA A 22 2.75 1.74 -18.85
CA ALA A 22 2.89 3.18 -19.08
C ALA A 22 2.66 4.03 -17.82
N LEU A 23 1.95 3.50 -16.81
CA LEU A 23 1.74 4.16 -15.52
C LEU A 23 2.97 4.08 -14.60
N PHE A 24 3.94 3.22 -14.90
CA PHE A 24 5.12 2.96 -14.09
C PHE A 24 6.41 3.18 -14.91
N PRO A 25 7.03 4.38 -14.85
CA PRO A 25 8.20 4.68 -15.66
C PRO A 25 9.45 3.86 -15.26
N ASN A 26 9.43 3.21 -14.09
CA ASN A 26 10.49 2.38 -13.56
C ASN A 26 9.98 1.50 -12.38
N GLU A 27 10.88 0.71 -11.80
CA GLU A 27 10.62 -0.12 -10.62
C GLU A 27 10.58 0.65 -9.29
N ALA A 28 10.63 1.99 -9.31
CA ALA A 28 10.57 2.77 -8.09
C ALA A 28 9.18 2.69 -7.42
N ARG A 29 9.16 3.10 -6.14
CA ARG A 29 7.93 3.32 -5.36
C ARG A 29 7.10 4.41 -6.02
N ASN A 30 6.08 3.99 -6.75
CA ASN A 30 5.08 4.83 -7.40
C ASN A 30 3.72 4.36 -6.88
N TYR A 31 3.30 4.88 -5.74
CA TYR A 31 2.02 4.54 -5.11
C TYR A 31 0.89 5.26 -5.85
N ARG A 32 0.11 4.51 -6.63
CA ARG A 32 -1.04 5.01 -7.40
C ARG A 32 -2.29 5.06 -6.53
N VAL A 33 -3.06 6.14 -6.62
CA VAL A 33 -4.34 6.24 -5.88
C VAL A 33 -5.32 5.15 -6.29
N ASP A 34 -5.39 4.82 -7.58
CA ASP A 34 -6.29 3.76 -8.08
C ASP A 34 -6.03 2.39 -7.45
N VAL A 35 -4.75 2.09 -7.11
CA VAL A 35 -4.39 0.83 -6.43
C VAL A 35 -4.86 0.86 -4.97
N LEU A 36 -4.79 2.03 -4.33
CA LEU A 36 -5.36 2.20 -2.99
C LEU A 36 -6.89 2.05 -3.04
N GLU A 37 -7.56 2.72 -3.97
CA GLU A 37 -9.00 2.62 -4.17
C GLU A 37 -9.44 1.17 -4.42
N ALA A 38 -8.77 0.46 -5.33
CA ALA A 38 -9.05 -0.96 -5.59
C ALA A 38 -8.93 -1.85 -4.33
N SER A 39 -8.01 -1.53 -3.43
CA SER A 39 -7.85 -2.27 -2.17
C SER A 39 -8.95 -1.96 -1.13
N VAL A 40 -9.57 -0.77 -1.20
CA VAL A 40 -10.71 -0.36 -0.36
C VAL A 40 -11.99 -0.95 -0.91
N GLU A 41 -12.18 -0.82 -2.22
CA GLU A 41 -13.44 -1.07 -2.90
C GLU A 41 -13.90 -2.52 -2.77
N GLN A 42 -12.99 -3.48 -2.54
CA GLN A 42 -13.30 -4.88 -2.22
C GLN A 42 -14.39 -5.50 -3.11
N TYR A 43 -14.67 -4.91 -4.28
CA TYR A 43 -15.74 -5.34 -5.17
C TYR A 43 -15.27 -6.67 -5.72
N ALA A 44 -15.70 -7.75 -5.07
CA ALA A 44 -15.40 -9.12 -5.43
C ALA A 44 -15.95 -9.50 -6.81
N VAL A 45 -16.39 -8.52 -7.62
CA VAL A 45 -17.04 -8.67 -8.91
C VAL A 45 -16.80 -7.43 -9.78
N ILE A 46 -16.11 -7.60 -10.90
CA ILE A 46 -16.04 -6.64 -12.00
C ILE A 46 -16.79 -7.24 -13.18
N TRP A 47 -17.64 -6.44 -13.85
CA TRP A 47 -18.30 -6.86 -15.08
C TRP A 47 -17.52 -6.36 -16.29
N VAL A 48 -17.03 -7.27 -17.14
CA VAL A 48 -16.31 -6.93 -18.37
C VAL A 48 -17.03 -7.59 -19.53
N ASN A 49 -17.57 -6.79 -20.46
CA ASN A 49 -18.32 -7.28 -21.63
C ASN A 49 -19.48 -8.23 -21.29
N GLY A 50 -20.12 -8.06 -20.13
CA GLY A 50 -21.20 -8.94 -19.66
C GLY A 50 -20.74 -10.19 -18.91
N GLU A 51 -19.44 -10.41 -18.79
CA GLU A 51 -18.87 -11.48 -17.96
C GLU A 51 -18.52 -10.98 -16.57
N LYS A 52 -18.80 -11.83 -15.57
CA LYS A 52 -18.55 -11.57 -14.16
C LYS A 52 -17.15 -12.06 -13.77
N PHE A 53 -16.25 -11.15 -13.39
CA PHE A 53 -14.91 -11.46 -12.89
C PHE A 53 -14.83 -11.26 -11.39
N GLU A 54 -14.59 -12.32 -10.64
CA GLU A 54 -14.41 -12.20 -9.20
C GLU A 54 -12.94 -12.11 -8.82
N PHE A 55 -12.62 -11.24 -7.86
CA PHE A 55 -11.29 -11.29 -7.26
C PHE A 55 -11.13 -12.62 -6.52
N SER A 56 -9.97 -13.25 -6.75
CA SER A 56 -9.62 -14.45 -6.01
C SER A 56 -9.61 -14.17 -4.49
N ALA A 57 -9.87 -15.21 -3.68
CA ALA A 57 -9.75 -15.11 -2.23
C ALA A 57 -8.35 -14.60 -1.79
N GLU A 58 -7.34 -14.87 -2.60
CA GLU A 58 -5.96 -14.42 -2.38
C GLU A 58 -5.79 -12.92 -2.63
N ALA A 59 -6.32 -12.39 -3.74
CA ALA A 59 -6.32 -10.96 -4.02
C ALA A 59 -7.06 -10.18 -2.91
N MET A 60 -8.21 -10.71 -2.47
CA MET A 60 -8.97 -10.14 -1.35
C MET A 60 -8.18 -10.17 -0.03
N ARG A 61 -7.41 -11.24 0.23
CA ARG A 61 -6.54 -11.34 1.41
C ARG A 61 -5.43 -10.29 1.36
N ARG A 62 -4.81 -10.08 0.20
CA ARG A 62 -3.75 -9.09 -0.02
C ARG A 62 -4.27 -7.67 0.12
N ALA A 63 -5.44 -7.36 -0.45
CA ALA A 63 -6.13 -6.08 -0.29
C ALA A 63 -6.34 -5.75 1.20
N ARG A 64 -6.86 -6.70 1.99
CA ARG A 64 -7.04 -6.53 3.44
C ARG A 64 -5.72 -6.31 4.18
N ALA A 65 -4.67 -7.03 3.81
CA ALA A 65 -3.36 -6.87 4.42
C ALA A 65 -2.76 -5.48 4.12
N MET A 66 -2.90 -4.99 2.89
CA MET A 66 -2.50 -3.64 2.49
C MET A 66 -3.29 -2.57 3.25
N GLN A 67 -4.61 -2.71 3.34
CA GLN A 67 -5.46 -1.78 4.10
C GLN A 67 -5.10 -1.72 5.58
N ARG A 68 -4.83 -2.87 6.22
CA ARG A 68 -4.36 -2.90 7.61
C ARG A 68 -3.05 -2.14 7.79
N ALA A 69 -2.06 -2.41 6.93
CA ALA A 69 -0.76 -1.72 6.99
C ALA A 69 -0.90 -0.20 6.74
N TRP A 70 -1.82 0.20 5.86
CA TRP A 70 -2.15 1.61 5.61
C TRP A 70 -2.76 2.27 6.84
N SER A 71 -3.79 1.67 7.44
CA SER A 71 -4.42 2.17 8.67
C SER A 71 -3.43 2.25 9.84
N GLU A 72 -2.57 1.24 10.01
CA GLU A 72 -1.52 1.25 11.04
C GLU A 72 -0.55 2.42 10.85
N LEU A 73 -0.13 2.71 9.62
CA LEU A 73 0.72 3.86 9.33
C LEU A 73 -0.02 5.18 9.63
N CYS A 74 -1.29 5.32 9.23
CA CYS A 74 -2.10 6.50 9.52
C CYS A 74 -2.21 6.75 11.03
N MET A 75 -2.57 5.73 11.82
CA MET A 75 -2.64 5.83 13.29
C MET A 75 -1.28 6.22 13.89
N LEU A 76 -0.17 5.71 13.36
CA LEU A 76 1.17 6.06 13.81
C LEU A 76 1.49 7.54 13.52
N LEU A 77 1.14 8.03 12.32
CA LEU A 77 1.35 9.43 11.94
C LEU A 77 0.45 10.39 12.74
N GLU A 78 -0.79 10.01 13.00
CA GLU A 78 -1.71 10.77 13.86
C GLU A 78 -1.15 10.90 15.29
N ARG A 79 -0.69 9.80 15.89
CA ARG A 79 0.00 9.82 17.20
C ARG A 79 1.23 10.73 17.18
N TRP A 80 1.97 10.75 16.08
CA TRP A 80 3.13 11.61 15.96
C TRP A 80 2.75 13.09 15.89
N SER A 81 1.70 13.43 15.12
CA SER A 81 1.15 14.79 15.07
C SER A 81 0.68 15.25 16.45
N GLN A 82 -0.05 14.40 17.16
CA GLN A 82 -0.54 14.68 18.52
C GLN A 82 0.61 14.88 19.51
N ALA A 83 1.69 14.09 19.41
CA ALA A 83 2.86 14.25 20.27
C ALA A 83 3.64 15.55 20.01
N ALA A 84 3.60 16.06 18.77
CA ALA A 84 4.19 17.35 18.45
C ALA A 84 3.37 18.52 19.04
N GLU A 85 2.04 18.40 19.06
CA GLU A 85 1.13 19.41 19.60
C GLU A 85 0.98 19.35 21.13
N GLN A 86 0.97 18.15 21.71
CA GLN A 86 0.71 17.90 23.13
C GLN A 86 1.72 16.90 23.73
N PRO A 87 3.00 17.30 23.92
CA PRO A 87 4.09 16.40 24.33
C PRO A 87 3.89 15.73 25.70
N ARG A 88 3.01 16.28 26.56
CA ARG A 88 2.75 15.78 27.91
C ARG A 88 1.73 14.63 27.96
N LEU A 89 0.94 14.44 26.90
CA LEU A 89 -0.21 13.54 26.89
C LEU A 89 -0.03 12.34 25.96
N SER A 90 0.95 12.40 25.04
CA SER A 90 1.14 11.34 24.05
C SER A 90 2.61 11.00 23.85
N ALA A 91 2.91 9.69 23.86
CA ALA A 91 4.24 9.19 23.59
C ALA A 91 4.53 9.28 22.08
N GLN A 92 5.58 10.02 21.73
CA GLN A 92 6.02 10.18 20.35
C GLN A 92 6.46 8.83 19.78
N PRO A 93 5.94 8.42 18.61
CA PRO A 93 6.44 7.25 17.90
C PRO A 93 7.94 7.32 17.65
N THR A 94 8.63 6.21 17.85
CA THR A 94 10.06 6.08 17.58
C THR A 94 10.32 6.06 16.07
N ARG A 95 11.53 6.47 15.70
CA ARG A 95 12.01 6.32 14.31
C ARG A 95 11.95 4.87 13.84
N SER A 96 12.15 3.88 14.73
CA SER A 96 12.09 2.46 14.37
C SER A 96 10.67 2.02 14.02
N GLU A 97 9.67 2.42 14.80
CA GLU A 97 8.26 2.13 14.52
C GLU A 97 7.86 2.67 13.16
N LEU A 98 8.22 3.93 12.85
CA LEU A 98 7.93 4.52 11.55
C LEU A 98 8.60 3.74 10.40
N ARG A 99 9.88 3.40 10.55
CA ARG A 99 10.61 2.65 9.53
C ARG A 99 9.92 1.31 9.24
N ASN A 100 9.53 0.59 10.30
CA ASN A 100 8.86 -0.69 10.18
C ASN A 100 7.51 -0.53 9.51
N ALA A 101 6.67 0.42 9.93
CA ALA A 101 5.38 0.68 9.31
C ALA A 101 5.49 1.02 7.81
N LEU A 102 6.47 1.85 7.43
CA LEU A 102 6.73 2.22 6.03
C LEU A 102 7.20 1.04 5.18
N VAL A 103 8.06 0.17 5.72
CA VAL A 103 8.53 -1.04 5.02
C VAL A 103 7.39 -2.06 4.89
N THR A 104 6.62 -2.27 5.95
CA THR A 104 5.45 -3.16 5.94
C THR A 104 4.43 -2.70 4.91
N LEU A 105 4.09 -1.40 4.90
CA LEU A 105 3.18 -0.85 3.90
C LEU A 105 3.71 -1.06 2.47
N ASP A 106 4.99 -0.76 2.22
CA ASP A 106 5.57 -0.93 0.89
C ASP A 106 5.53 -2.38 0.40
N PHE A 107 5.79 -3.34 1.29
CA PHE A 107 5.70 -4.76 0.98
C PHE A 107 4.26 -5.20 0.70
N MET A 108 3.31 -4.81 1.54
CA MET A 108 1.90 -5.17 1.34
C MET A 108 1.32 -4.52 0.08
N TRP A 109 1.76 -3.31 -0.25
CA TRP A 109 1.41 -2.63 -1.49
C TRP A 109 1.90 -3.41 -2.70
N ALA A 110 3.19 -3.74 -2.76
CA ALA A 110 3.76 -4.49 -3.88
C ALA A 110 3.13 -5.88 -4.02
N SER A 111 2.83 -6.51 -2.87
CA SER A 111 2.15 -7.81 -2.79
C SER A 111 0.75 -7.79 -3.39
N PHE A 112 -0.03 -6.72 -3.18
CA PHE A 112 -1.38 -6.55 -3.75
C PHE A 112 -1.34 -6.08 -5.22
N GLU A 113 -0.41 -5.18 -5.57
CA GLU A 113 -0.28 -4.68 -6.95
C GLU A 113 0.06 -5.80 -7.95
N HIS A 114 0.80 -6.82 -7.53
CA HIS A 114 1.21 -7.92 -8.39
C HIS A 114 0.05 -8.86 -8.77
N LYS A 115 -0.86 -9.21 -7.83
CA LYS A 115 -1.87 -10.26 -8.01
C LYS A 115 -3.13 -9.99 -7.19
#